data_AF-Q2N709-F1
#
_entry.id   AF-Q2N709-F1
#
_cell.length_a   1.000
_cell.length_b   1.000
_cell.length_c   1.000
_cell.angle_alpha   90.00
_cell.angle_beta   90.00
_cell.angle_gamma   90.00
#
_symmetry.space_group_name_H-M   'P 1'
#
loop_
_entity.id
_entity.type
_entity.pdbx_description
1 polymer ?
#
loop_
_entity_poly.entity_id
_entity_poly.type
_entity_poly.pdbx_seq_one_letter_code
_entity_poly.pdbx_strand_id
1 'polypeptide(L)'
;MPKAVALVATALAGGLGLSLLLPPALPVDPAAAAGFAPYNAELQLAASRQVAIEQAGGYRAASARLALRALDAMPYNQGALAVASEMGGLPDRTQAINIAAALGWRDPLANARLVQLALSENSVTVAAQRIDALGRTQGGAFAAAGADRLMAMEGGPQALAERAAYRSGGRWWITYLRLPPVDQASQRGRLAFARSIDRNDGTWLRWIVAAMTGSLQGPSAQSDGYALWRETVADPSAFGPVLYDERLEMFGRHTAPLGGEWRRHANAPFAAERTGGGLELGRLRQAGGTVLSQMFRAGPGSYRLEVEGEAQTSALRWSIACAGGRNVFSTSELVGAWSFALPRDCSQPILLLAADGKGARGGAARLERVAVEPVS
;
A
#
# COMPACT_ATOMS: atom_id res chain seq x y z
N MET A 1 32.43 -46.77 -20.26
CA MET A 1 32.25 -46.34 -21.67
C MET A 1 30.97 -46.96 -22.20
N PRO A 2 30.18 -46.35 -23.10
CA PRO A 2 29.62 -44.98 -23.17
C PRO A 2 28.06 -45.04 -23.03
N LYS A 3 27.35 -44.03 -22.52
CA LYS A 3 26.83 -42.81 -23.19
C LYS A 3 26.10 -43.06 -24.53
N ALA A 4 24.77 -42.86 -24.54
CA ALA A 4 24.02 -42.12 -25.58
C ALA A 4 22.50 -42.28 -25.38
N VAL A 5 21.97 -41.75 -24.29
CA VAL A 5 20.55 -41.38 -24.20
C VAL A 5 20.54 -39.87 -24.03
N ALA A 6 20.59 -39.18 -25.17
CA ALA A 6 20.38 -37.76 -25.27
C ALA A 6 20.00 -37.41 -26.71
N LEU A 7 18.77 -36.89 -26.83
CA LEU A 7 18.40 -35.76 -27.66
C LEU A 7 18.38 -35.92 -29.18
N VAL A 8 17.48 -35.11 -29.77
CA VAL A 8 17.08 -34.96 -31.17
C VAL A 8 15.89 -35.89 -31.47
N ALA A 9 14.65 -35.56 -31.08
CA ALA A 9 13.88 -34.36 -31.43
C ALA A 9 14.08 -34.00 -32.91
N THR A 10 12.99 -33.67 -33.60
CA THR A 10 13.02 -32.99 -34.91
C THR A 10 13.63 -33.83 -36.03
N ALA A 11 12.90 -34.20 -37.07
CA ALA A 11 11.89 -33.43 -37.74
C ALA A 11 11.12 -34.38 -38.64
N LEU A 12 9.81 -34.13 -38.72
CA LEU A 12 9.04 -34.24 -39.94
C LEU A 12 9.20 -35.53 -40.77
N ALA A 13 8.06 -36.24 -40.80
CA ALA A 13 7.48 -36.70 -42.07
C ALA A 13 8.07 -37.96 -42.70
N GLY A 14 7.20 -38.56 -43.52
CA GLY A 14 7.37 -39.85 -44.15
C GLY A 14 6.43 -40.86 -43.51
N GLY A 15 5.13 -40.56 -43.38
CA GLY A 15 4.27 -40.40 -44.55
C GLY A 15 3.92 -41.82 -45.03
N LEU A 16 2.73 -42.31 -44.65
CA LEU A 16 1.98 -43.49 -45.16
C LEU A 16 1.21 -44.29 -44.09
N GLY A 17 1.11 -43.83 -42.84
CA GLY A 17 0.61 -44.69 -41.75
C GLY A 17 -0.77 -44.41 -41.13
N LEU A 18 -1.51 -43.37 -41.52
CA LEU A 18 -2.74 -43.01 -40.80
C LEU A 18 -3.89 -42.46 -41.66
N SER A 19 -3.93 -42.81 -42.95
CA SER A 19 -4.91 -42.28 -43.91
C SER A 19 -6.22 -43.07 -44.00
N LEU A 20 -6.48 -44.06 -43.14
CA LEU A 20 -7.60 -45.00 -43.36
C LEU A 20 -8.55 -45.24 -42.18
N LEU A 21 -8.45 -44.51 -41.05
CA LEU A 21 -9.36 -44.72 -39.91
C LEU A 21 -9.87 -43.45 -39.19
N LEU A 22 -9.63 -42.25 -39.72
CA LEU A 22 -10.31 -41.06 -39.23
C LEU A 22 -10.99 -40.37 -40.40
N PRO A 23 -12.31 -40.12 -40.34
CA PRO A 23 -12.95 -39.25 -41.32
C PRO A 23 -12.21 -37.90 -41.34
N PRO A 24 -12.19 -37.18 -42.49
CA PRO A 24 -11.65 -35.82 -42.50
C PRO A 24 -12.27 -35.08 -41.33
N ALA A 25 -11.44 -34.41 -40.51
CA ALA A 25 -11.92 -33.56 -39.44
C ALA A 25 -12.93 -32.62 -40.11
N LEU A 26 -14.22 -32.90 -39.87
CA LEU A 26 -15.30 -32.10 -40.40
C LEU A 26 -14.99 -30.67 -39.99
N PRO A 27 -15.10 -29.68 -40.88
CA PRO A 27 -14.97 -28.29 -40.46
C PRO A 27 -16.04 -28.09 -39.40
N VAL A 28 -15.64 -28.14 -38.13
CA VAL A 28 -16.56 -27.91 -37.03
C VAL A 28 -16.85 -26.44 -37.12
N ASP A 29 -18.07 -26.12 -37.55
CA ASP A 29 -18.60 -24.77 -37.52
C ASP A 29 -18.23 -24.18 -36.14
N PRO A 30 -17.41 -23.12 -36.07
CA PRO A 30 -16.97 -22.57 -34.81
C PRO A 30 -18.15 -22.20 -33.91
N ALA A 31 -19.30 -21.84 -34.50
CA ALA A 31 -20.54 -21.59 -33.75
C ALA A 31 -21.11 -22.87 -33.12
N ALA A 32 -21.06 -24.00 -33.83
CA ALA A 32 -21.43 -25.30 -33.28
C ALA A 32 -20.43 -25.78 -32.22
N ALA A 33 -19.12 -25.62 -32.45
CA ALA A 33 -18.06 -25.98 -31.49
C ALA A 33 -18.15 -25.17 -30.20
N ALA A 34 -18.47 -23.88 -30.32
CA ALA A 34 -18.73 -22.97 -29.20
C ALA A 34 -19.94 -23.42 -28.35
N GLY A 35 -20.94 -24.07 -28.95
CA GLY A 35 -22.07 -24.64 -28.20
C GLY A 35 -21.70 -25.81 -27.29
N PHE A 36 -20.69 -26.61 -27.67
CA PHE A 36 -20.26 -27.79 -26.91
C PHE A 36 -19.13 -27.50 -25.90
N ALA A 37 -18.31 -26.48 -26.14
CA ALA A 37 -17.24 -26.04 -25.23
C ALA A 37 -17.43 -24.57 -24.83
N PRO A 38 -18.50 -24.24 -24.09
CA PRO A 38 -18.94 -22.86 -23.93
C PRO A 38 -18.01 -22.06 -23.00
N TYR A 39 -17.15 -22.73 -22.23
CA TYR A 39 -16.12 -22.15 -21.37
C TYR A 39 -14.79 -21.82 -22.06
N ASN A 40 -14.61 -22.17 -23.34
CA ASN A 40 -13.38 -21.91 -24.08
C ASN A 40 -13.44 -20.55 -24.82
N ALA A 41 -12.73 -19.55 -24.29
CA ALA A 41 -12.77 -18.17 -24.79
C ALA A 41 -12.28 -18.01 -26.24
N GLU A 42 -11.32 -18.83 -26.70
CA GLU A 42 -10.79 -18.75 -28.07
C GLU A 42 -11.81 -19.27 -29.09
N LEU A 43 -12.56 -20.33 -28.74
CA LEU A 43 -13.64 -20.87 -29.59
C LEU A 43 -14.83 -19.90 -29.68
N GLN A 44 -15.19 -19.24 -28.58
CA GLN A 44 -16.23 -18.20 -28.59
C GLN A 44 -15.82 -16.99 -29.44
N LEU A 45 -14.55 -16.58 -29.35
CA LEU A 45 -14.02 -15.50 -30.16
C LEU A 45 -13.99 -15.87 -31.65
N ALA A 46 -13.59 -17.09 -32.00
CA ALA A 46 -13.62 -17.58 -33.38
C ALA A 46 -15.05 -17.64 -33.96
N ALA A 47 -16.02 -18.13 -33.18
CA ALA A 47 -17.44 -18.13 -33.56
C ALA A 47 -17.99 -16.72 -33.81
N SER A 48 -17.66 -15.77 -32.93
CA SER A 48 -18.10 -14.37 -33.06
C SER A 48 -17.54 -13.69 -34.31
N ARG A 49 -16.30 -14.00 -34.69
CA ARG A 49 -15.65 -13.48 -35.89
C ARG A 49 -16.26 -14.04 -37.16
N GLN A 50 -16.59 -15.33 -37.19
CA GLN A 50 -17.18 -15.97 -38.37
C GLN A 50 -18.58 -15.44 -38.68
N VAL A 51 -19.42 -15.26 -37.66
CA VAL A 51 -20.76 -14.66 -37.84
C VAL A 51 -20.69 -13.19 -38.26
N ALA A 52 -19.67 -12.45 -37.80
CA ALA A 52 -19.41 -11.08 -38.24
C ALA A 52 -18.99 -10.99 -39.72
N ILE A 53 -18.26 -12.01 -40.22
CA ILE A 53 -17.83 -12.11 -41.62
C ILE A 53 -19.00 -12.52 -42.53
N GLU A 54 -19.84 -13.46 -42.11
CA GLU A 54 -20.96 -13.98 -42.91
C GLU A 54 -22.12 -12.99 -43.09
N GLN A 55 -22.21 -11.95 -42.25
CA GLN A 55 -23.33 -10.99 -42.26
C GLN A 55 -22.93 -9.55 -42.64
N ALA A 56 -22.00 -9.39 -43.59
CA ALA A 56 -21.54 -8.10 -44.13
C ALA A 56 -22.60 -7.28 -44.93
N GLY A 57 -23.85 -7.22 -44.43
CA GLY A 57 -24.96 -6.41 -44.95
C GLY A 57 -25.55 -5.40 -43.94
N GLY A 58 -24.94 -5.22 -42.76
CA GLY A 58 -25.36 -4.20 -41.81
C GLY A 58 -24.85 -4.40 -40.39
N TYR A 59 -23.72 -3.76 -40.07
CA TYR A 59 -22.97 -3.88 -38.81
C TYR A 59 -23.78 -3.68 -37.51
N ARG A 60 -24.94 -3.02 -37.53
CA ARG A 60 -25.71 -2.69 -36.31
C ARG A 60 -26.71 -3.78 -35.91
N ALA A 61 -27.34 -4.46 -36.87
CA ALA A 61 -28.38 -5.46 -36.58
C ALA A 61 -27.81 -6.84 -36.25
N ALA A 62 -26.70 -7.22 -36.88
CA ALA A 62 -26.00 -8.48 -36.63
C ALA A 62 -25.37 -8.50 -35.22
N SER A 63 -24.71 -7.41 -34.83
CA SER A 63 -24.05 -7.26 -33.53
C SER A 63 -25.03 -7.25 -32.36
N ALA A 64 -26.20 -6.63 -32.52
CA ALA A 64 -27.26 -6.63 -31.51
C ALA A 64 -27.88 -8.03 -31.30
N ARG A 65 -28.11 -8.79 -32.39
CA ARG A 65 -28.54 -10.20 -32.27
C ARG A 65 -27.48 -11.09 -31.69
N LEU A 66 -26.20 -10.83 -31.98
CA LEU A 66 -25.08 -11.58 -31.41
C LEU A 66 -24.94 -11.31 -29.91
N ALA A 67 -25.11 -10.06 -29.48
CA ALA A 67 -25.12 -9.68 -28.06
C ALA A 67 -26.28 -10.31 -27.30
N LEU A 68 -27.48 -10.33 -27.90
CA LEU A 68 -28.66 -10.99 -27.32
C LEU A 68 -28.52 -12.52 -27.26
N ARG A 69 -27.93 -13.15 -28.29
CA ARG A 69 -27.62 -14.59 -28.26
C ARG A 69 -26.48 -14.94 -27.31
N ALA A 70 -25.49 -14.07 -27.14
CA ALA A 70 -24.42 -14.25 -26.16
C ALA A 70 -24.94 -14.10 -24.72
N LEU A 71 -25.89 -13.19 -24.49
CA LEU A 71 -26.65 -13.05 -23.25
C LEU A 71 -27.51 -14.29 -22.95
N ASP A 72 -28.19 -14.84 -23.97
CA ASP A 72 -29.00 -16.07 -23.84
C ASP A 72 -28.15 -17.34 -23.68
N ALA A 73 -26.96 -17.39 -24.26
CA ALA A 73 -26.07 -18.56 -24.19
C ALA A 73 -25.21 -18.58 -22.91
N MET A 74 -24.89 -17.42 -22.32
CA MET A 74 -24.17 -17.30 -21.05
C MET A 74 -24.41 -15.93 -20.38
N PRO A 75 -24.96 -15.87 -19.15
CA PRO A 75 -25.11 -14.60 -18.41
C PRO A 75 -23.79 -13.95 -17.93
N TYR A 76 -22.61 -14.48 -18.31
CA TYR A 76 -21.30 -14.06 -17.79
C TYR A 76 -20.27 -13.63 -18.85
N ASN A 77 -20.61 -13.56 -20.15
CA ASN A 77 -19.65 -13.12 -21.16
C ASN A 77 -19.57 -11.58 -21.26
N GLN A 78 -18.96 -10.96 -20.25
CA GLN A 78 -18.84 -9.51 -20.08
C GLN A 78 -17.87 -8.86 -21.07
N GLY A 79 -16.90 -9.62 -21.61
CA GLY A 79 -16.03 -9.16 -22.68
C GLY A 79 -16.79 -8.87 -23.97
N ALA A 80 -17.81 -9.67 -24.30
CA ALA A 80 -18.67 -9.43 -25.47
C ALA A 80 -19.55 -8.17 -25.31
N LEU A 81 -20.04 -7.89 -24.10
CA LEU A 81 -20.77 -6.65 -23.76
C LEU A 81 -19.87 -5.41 -23.84
N ALA A 82 -18.63 -5.51 -23.34
CA ALA A 82 -17.65 -4.42 -23.40
C ALA A 82 -17.23 -4.11 -24.85
N VAL A 83 -16.95 -5.14 -25.67
CA VAL A 83 -16.63 -4.97 -27.10
C VAL A 83 -17.82 -4.42 -27.89
N ALA A 84 -19.04 -4.88 -27.61
CA ALA A 84 -20.27 -4.34 -28.22
C ALA A 84 -20.52 -2.86 -27.87
N SER A 85 -20.07 -2.41 -26.68
CA SER A 85 -20.20 -1.01 -26.25
C SER A 85 -19.32 -0.03 -27.04
N GLU A 86 -18.22 -0.46 -27.67
CA GLU A 86 -17.37 0.44 -28.46
C GLU A 86 -18.07 0.97 -29.73
N MET A 87 -19.18 0.35 -30.13
CA MET A 87 -19.89 0.65 -31.38
C MET A 87 -21.22 1.44 -31.22
N GLY A 88 -21.67 1.71 -29.98
CA GLY A 88 -22.93 2.44 -29.69
C GLY A 88 -22.76 3.97 -29.53
N GLY A 89 -23.85 4.72 -29.30
CA GLY A 89 -23.80 6.11 -28.84
C GLY A 89 -23.59 6.20 -27.33
N LEU A 90 -23.07 7.32 -26.80
CA LEU A 90 -22.68 7.51 -25.38
C LEU A 90 -23.66 6.91 -24.34
N PRO A 91 -24.99 7.16 -24.41
CA PRO A 91 -25.97 6.61 -23.46
C PRO A 91 -26.04 5.08 -23.46
N ASP A 92 -26.04 4.47 -24.65
CA ASP A 92 -26.12 3.01 -24.83
C ASP A 92 -24.84 2.32 -24.32
N ARG A 93 -23.68 2.99 -24.47
CA ARG A 93 -22.41 2.50 -23.92
C ARG A 93 -22.45 2.46 -22.40
N THR A 94 -22.86 3.56 -21.77
CA THR A 94 -22.94 3.67 -20.32
C THR A 94 -23.88 2.63 -19.73
N GLN A 95 -25.03 2.39 -20.36
CA GLN A 95 -25.99 1.38 -19.93
C GLN A 95 -25.46 -0.05 -20.06
N ALA A 96 -24.86 -0.41 -21.20
CA ALA A 96 -24.30 -1.74 -21.43
C ALA A 96 -23.15 -2.07 -20.45
N ILE A 97 -22.28 -1.10 -20.18
CA ILE A 97 -21.16 -1.27 -19.25
C ILE A 97 -21.67 -1.30 -17.80
N ASN A 98 -22.70 -0.51 -17.45
CA ASN A 98 -23.33 -0.58 -16.13
C ASN A 98 -24.01 -1.94 -15.88
N ILE A 99 -24.66 -2.53 -16.88
CA ILE A 99 -25.25 -3.88 -16.80
C ILE A 99 -24.14 -4.93 -16.66
N ALA A 100 -23.07 -4.86 -17.46
CA ALA A 100 -21.93 -5.78 -17.34
C ALA A 100 -21.27 -5.70 -15.94
N ALA A 101 -21.10 -4.50 -15.41
CA ALA A 101 -20.51 -4.29 -14.09
C ALA A 101 -21.46 -4.62 -12.93
N ALA A 102 -22.78 -4.54 -13.13
CA ALA A 102 -23.78 -5.05 -12.19
C ALA A 102 -23.77 -6.59 -12.14
N LEU A 103 -23.48 -7.25 -13.27
CA LEU A 103 -23.43 -8.71 -13.38
C LEU A 103 -22.04 -9.30 -13.03
N GLY A 104 -20.99 -8.49 -12.96
CA GLY A 104 -19.67 -8.93 -12.53
C GLY A 104 -18.73 -7.78 -12.18
N TRP A 105 -18.67 -7.48 -10.89
CA TRP A 105 -17.67 -6.59 -10.28
C TRP A 105 -16.20 -7.02 -10.50
N ARG A 106 -15.95 -8.19 -11.13
CA ARG A 106 -14.63 -8.81 -11.30
C ARG A 106 -13.96 -8.56 -12.65
N ASP A 107 -14.64 -7.97 -13.64
CA ASP A 107 -14.01 -7.65 -14.93
C ASP A 107 -13.17 -6.37 -14.83
N PRO A 108 -11.83 -6.44 -14.92
CA PRO A 108 -10.97 -5.27 -14.82
C PRO A 108 -11.07 -4.34 -16.02
N LEU A 109 -11.37 -4.84 -17.23
CA LEU A 109 -11.45 -4.02 -18.43
C LEU A 109 -12.70 -3.14 -18.39
N ALA A 110 -13.86 -3.74 -18.06
CA ALA A 110 -15.10 -2.99 -17.86
C ALA A 110 -14.96 -1.95 -16.74
N ASN A 111 -14.39 -2.32 -15.59
CA ASN A 111 -14.18 -1.37 -14.50
C ASN A 111 -13.20 -0.24 -14.90
N ALA A 112 -12.12 -0.51 -15.64
CA ALA A 112 -11.21 0.53 -16.12
C ALA A 112 -11.91 1.53 -17.04
N ARG A 113 -12.80 1.06 -17.92
CA ARG A 113 -13.62 1.94 -18.77
C ARG A 113 -14.63 2.75 -17.95
N LEU A 114 -15.30 2.14 -16.97
CA LEU A 114 -16.23 2.87 -16.08
C LEU A 114 -15.52 3.92 -15.23
N VAL A 115 -14.29 3.68 -14.81
CA VAL A 115 -13.48 4.71 -14.14
C VAL A 115 -13.25 5.90 -15.08
N GLN A 116 -12.82 5.65 -16.33
CA GLN A 116 -12.60 6.72 -17.30
C GLN A 116 -13.86 7.55 -17.55
N LEU A 117 -15.01 6.88 -17.73
CA LEU A 117 -16.29 7.54 -17.94
C LEU A 117 -16.71 8.35 -16.70
N ALA A 118 -16.70 7.74 -15.51
CA ALA A 118 -17.10 8.41 -14.28
C ALA A 118 -16.21 9.62 -13.95
N LEU A 119 -14.90 9.53 -14.21
CA LEU A 119 -13.99 10.66 -14.08
C LEU A 119 -14.31 11.78 -15.07
N SER A 120 -14.63 11.44 -16.33
CA SER A 120 -15.00 12.45 -17.35
C SER A 120 -16.33 13.15 -17.08
N GLU A 121 -17.25 12.46 -16.38
CA GLU A 121 -18.56 12.97 -15.98
C GLU A 121 -18.53 13.64 -14.60
N ASN A 122 -17.36 13.79 -13.96
CA ASN A 122 -17.21 14.26 -12.59
C ASN A 122 -18.05 13.47 -11.55
N SER A 123 -18.35 12.21 -11.83
CA SER A 123 -19.11 11.31 -10.95
C SER A 123 -18.20 10.67 -9.89
N VAL A 124 -17.80 11.48 -8.90
CA VAL A 124 -16.82 11.16 -7.86
C VAL A 124 -17.09 9.83 -7.14
N THR A 125 -18.31 9.62 -6.65
CA THR A 125 -18.68 8.40 -5.91
C THR A 125 -18.59 7.15 -6.80
N VAL A 126 -19.05 7.24 -8.05
CA VAL A 126 -19.00 6.12 -9.00
C VAL A 126 -17.55 5.81 -9.34
N ALA A 127 -16.73 6.82 -9.61
CA ALA A 127 -15.30 6.64 -9.85
C ALA A 127 -14.63 5.92 -8.67
N ALA A 128 -14.89 6.35 -7.42
CA ALA A 128 -14.33 5.74 -6.21
C ALA A 128 -14.70 4.25 -6.09
N GLN A 129 -15.98 3.91 -6.31
CA GLN A 129 -16.45 2.52 -6.28
C GLN A 129 -15.74 1.65 -7.32
N ARG A 130 -15.56 2.14 -8.54
CA ARG A 130 -14.92 1.40 -9.63
C ARG A 130 -13.41 1.27 -9.45
N ILE A 131 -12.75 2.30 -8.93
CA ILE A 131 -11.33 2.26 -8.56
C ILE A 131 -11.10 1.23 -7.45
N ASP A 132 -11.96 1.20 -6.42
CA ASP A 132 -11.88 0.19 -5.34
C ASP A 132 -12.08 -1.23 -5.88
N ALA A 133 -13.03 -1.44 -6.79
CA ALA A 133 -13.21 -2.72 -7.47
C ALA A 133 -11.96 -3.15 -8.27
N LEU A 134 -11.34 -2.22 -9.02
CA LEU A 134 -10.06 -2.48 -9.71
C LEU A 134 -8.94 -2.83 -8.74
N GLY A 135 -8.79 -2.06 -7.67
CA GLY A 135 -7.77 -2.30 -6.66
C GLY A 135 -7.89 -3.68 -6.01
N ARG A 136 -9.12 -4.12 -5.72
CA ARG A 136 -9.39 -5.44 -5.13
C ARG A 136 -9.14 -6.61 -6.09
N THR A 137 -9.33 -6.40 -7.39
CA THR A 137 -9.25 -7.45 -8.41
C THR A 137 -7.87 -7.55 -9.07
N GLN A 138 -7.20 -6.43 -9.31
CA GLN A 138 -5.90 -6.35 -9.99
C GLN A 138 -4.77 -5.79 -9.12
N GLY A 139 -5.08 -5.25 -7.95
CA GLY A 139 -4.09 -4.69 -7.03
C GLY A 139 -3.85 -3.19 -7.20
N GLY A 140 -3.08 -2.62 -6.27
CA GLY A 140 -2.91 -1.17 -6.14
C GLY A 140 -2.19 -0.49 -7.30
N ALA A 141 -1.26 -1.18 -7.96
CA ALA A 141 -0.54 -0.63 -9.12
C ALA A 141 -1.48 -0.38 -10.32
N PHE A 142 -2.46 -1.27 -10.54
CA PHE A 142 -3.41 -1.13 -11.64
C PHE A 142 -4.42 0.00 -11.38
N ALA A 143 -4.85 0.16 -10.14
CA ALA A 143 -5.81 1.21 -9.74
C ALA A 143 -5.17 2.60 -9.61
N ALA A 144 -3.83 2.70 -9.57
CA ALA A 144 -3.11 3.91 -9.17
C ALA A 144 -3.45 5.15 -10.01
N ALA A 145 -3.47 5.02 -11.35
CA ALA A 145 -3.74 6.15 -12.23
C ALA A 145 -5.17 6.70 -12.06
N GLY A 146 -6.15 5.82 -11.86
CA GLY A 146 -7.53 6.23 -11.58
C GLY A 146 -7.65 6.88 -10.20
N ALA A 147 -7.02 6.28 -9.19
CA ALA A 147 -6.99 6.79 -7.83
C ALA A 147 -6.33 8.18 -7.75
N ASP A 148 -5.17 8.39 -8.38
CA ASP A 148 -4.49 9.69 -8.38
C ASP A 148 -5.31 10.80 -9.04
N ARG A 149 -5.99 10.49 -10.16
CA ARG A 149 -6.90 11.45 -10.81
C ARG A 149 -8.06 11.80 -9.90
N LEU A 150 -8.68 10.80 -9.26
CA LEU A 150 -9.78 11.03 -8.33
C LEU A 150 -9.34 11.81 -7.09
N MET A 151 -8.15 11.52 -6.53
CA MET A 151 -7.58 12.25 -5.40
C MET A 151 -7.41 13.75 -5.69
N ALA A 152 -7.15 14.11 -6.94
CA ALA A 152 -7.02 15.51 -7.36
C ALA A 152 -8.36 16.23 -7.56
N MET A 153 -9.49 15.51 -7.56
CA MET A 153 -10.83 16.09 -7.71
C MET A 153 -11.43 16.50 -6.37
N GLU A 154 -12.31 17.51 -6.38
CA GLU A 154 -13.11 17.88 -5.21
C GLU A 154 -13.99 16.71 -4.75
N GLY A 155 -14.00 16.40 -3.46
CA GLY A 155 -14.74 15.27 -2.87
C GLY A 155 -14.13 13.88 -3.13
N GLY A 156 -13.16 13.77 -4.04
CA GLY A 156 -12.52 12.49 -4.39
C GLY A 156 -11.80 11.80 -3.24
N PRO A 157 -10.95 12.50 -2.47
CA PRO A 157 -10.32 11.93 -1.28
C PRO A 157 -11.31 11.35 -0.26
N GLN A 158 -12.42 12.03 -0.02
CA GLN A 158 -13.48 11.59 0.90
C GLN A 158 -14.18 10.33 0.38
N ALA A 159 -14.58 10.33 -0.90
CA ALA A 159 -15.22 9.18 -1.52
C ALA A 159 -14.30 7.94 -1.52
N LEU A 160 -12.99 8.11 -1.77
CA LEU A 160 -12.03 7.02 -1.64
C LEU A 160 -11.85 6.56 -0.18
N ALA A 161 -11.88 7.48 0.79
CA ALA A 161 -11.78 7.13 2.22
C ALA A 161 -12.97 6.30 2.70
N GLU A 162 -14.19 6.62 2.25
CA GLU A 162 -15.39 5.80 2.50
C GLU A 162 -15.21 4.37 1.96
N ARG A 163 -14.59 4.21 0.79
CA ARG A 163 -14.26 2.88 0.24
C ARG A 163 -13.18 2.17 1.06
N ALA A 164 -12.18 2.90 1.52
CA ALA A 164 -11.09 2.37 2.33
C ALA A 164 -11.56 1.87 3.71
N ALA A 165 -12.67 2.39 4.23
CA ALA A 165 -13.29 1.87 5.46
C ALA A 165 -13.72 0.39 5.34
N TYR A 166 -14.04 -0.08 4.13
CA TYR A 166 -14.37 -1.48 3.88
C TYR A 166 -13.09 -2.33 3.76
N ARG A 167 -12.58 -2.83 4.89
CA ARG A 167 -11.24 -3.45 4.99
C ARG A 167 -11.05 -4.78 4.23
N SER A 168 -12.11 -5.44 3.78
CA SER A 168 -12.00 -6.71 3.04
C SER A 168 -11.10 -6.51 1.81
N GLY A 169 -10.03 -7.28 1.64
CA GLY A 169 -9.10 -7.05 0.51
C GLY A 169 -8.35 -5.70 0.53
N GLY A 170 -8.27 -5.01 1.68
CA GLY A 170 -7.66 -3.68 1.82
C GLY A 170 -6.13 -3.60 1.59
N ARG A 171 -5.47 -4.70 1.22
CA ARG A 171 -4.04 -4.72 0.91
C ARG A 171 -3.67 -3.83 -0.28
N TRP A 172 -4.59 -3.65 -1.23
CA TRP A 172 -4.32 -2.85 -2.42
C TRP A 172 -4.10 -1.37 -2.08
N TRP A 173 -4.78 -0.83 -1.05
CA TRP A 173 -4.57 0.53 -0.55
C TRP A 173 -3.13 0.74 -0.10
N ILE A 174 -2.59 -0.21 0.67
CA ILE A 174 -1.20 -0.16 1.16
C ILE A 174 -0.22 -0.18 -0.01
N THR A 175 -0.46 -1.02 -1.02
CA THR A 175 0.36 -1.04 -2.24
C THR A 175 0.29 0.28 -3.01
N TYR A 176 -0.91 0.81 -3.24
CA TYR A 176 -1.12 2.08 -3.95
C TYR A 176 -0.47 3.26 -3.22
N LEU A 177 -0.70 3.39 -1.91
CA LEU A 177 -0.19 4.51 -1.13
C LEU A 177 1.33 4.51 -0.98
N ARG A 178 2.00 3.39 -1.19
CA ARG A 178 3.46 3.31 -1.25
C ARG A 178 4.04 3.80 -2.58
N LEU A 179 3.23 3.88 -3.63
CA LEU A 179 3.66 4.45 -4.90
C LEU A 179 3.82 5.97 -4.76
N PRO A 180 4.81 6.59 -5.41
CA PRO A 180 4.90 8.04 -5.41
C PRO A 180 3.63 8.67 -6.02
N PRO A 181 3.15 9.82 -5.50
CA PRO A 181 2.08 10.56 -6.15
C PRO A 181 2.54 11.03 -7.53
N VAL A 182 1.62 11.01 -8.51
CA VAL A 182 1.94 11.44 -9.89
C VAL A 182 2.24 12.94 -10.00
N ASP A 183 1.66 13.75 -9.12
CA ASP A 183 1.85 15.20 -9.05
C ASP A 183 1.51 15.75 -7.66
N GLN A 184 1.69 17.07 -7.48
CA GLN A 184 1.41 17.76 -6.22
C GLN A 184 -0.09 17.77 -5.87
N ALA A 185 -0.99 17.74 -6.85
CA ALA A 185 -2.43 17.72 -6.61
C ALA A 185 -2.85 16.36 -6.01
N SER A 186 -2.38 15.25 -6.59
CA SER A 186 -2.53 13.91 -6.03
C SER A 186 -1.92 13.82 -4.64
N GLN A 187 -0.72 14.38 -4.39
CA GLN A 187 -0.13 14.39 -3.04
C GLN A 187 -1.05 15.07 -2.02
N ARG A 188 -1.58 16.26 -2.34
CA ARG A 188 -2.55 16.96 -1.48
C ARG A 188 -3.82 16.12 -1.27
N GLY A 189 -4.32 15.49 -2.33
CA GLY A 189 -5.46 14.60 -2.28
C GLY A 189 -5.24 13.39 -1.36
N ARG A 190 -4.07 12.75 -1.43
CA ARG A 190 -3.71 11.63 -0.55
C ARG A 190 -3.62 12.04 0.92
N LEU A 191 -3.06 13.22 1.22
CA LEU A 191 -3.08 13.79 2.57
C LEU A 191 -4.53 14.04 3.06
N ALA A 192 -5.40 14.59 2.20
CA ALA A 192 -6.82 14.79 2.51
C ALA A 192 -7.57 13.46 2.71
N PHE A 193 -7.24 12.44 1.92
CA PHE A 193 -7.80 11.08 2.04
C PHE A 193 -7.47 10.48 3.41
N ALA A 194 -6.19 10.56 3.84
CA ALA A 194 -5.79 10.04 5.14
C ALA A 194 -6.53 10.75 6.29
N ARG A 195 -6.74 12.07 6.17
CA ARG A 195 -7.52 12.86 7.15
C ARG A 195 -9.02 12.56 7.13
N SER A 196 -9.53 11.96 6.05
CA SER A 196 -10.95 11.62 5.90
C SER A 196 -11.28 10.22 6.47
N ILE A 197 -10.28 9.45 6.89
CA ILE A 197 -10.49 8.17 7.56
C ILE A 197 -10.88 8.41 9.01
N ASP A 198 -11.86 7.66 9.52
CA ASP A 198 -12.32 7.74 10.90
C ASP A 198 -11.15 7.52 11.89
N ARG A 199 -10.94 8.50 12.78
CA ARG A 199 -9.89 8.45 13.81
C ARG A 199 -10.12 7.34 14.83
N ASN A 200 -11.38 6.93 15.04
CA ASN A 200 -11.71 5.80 15.91
C ASN A 200 -11.18 4.48 15.33
N ASP A 201 -10.93 4.43 14.01
CA ASP A 201 -10.25 3.32 13.36
C ASP A 201 -8.71 3.46 13.42
N GLY A 202 -8.20 3.67 14.64
CA GLY A 202 -6.81 4.09 14.87
C GLY A 202 -5.77 3.14 14.27
N THR A 203 -6.00 1.83 14.26
CA THR A 203 -5.04 0.87 13.68
C THR A 203 -4.99 0.95 12.16
N TRP A 204 -6.15 1.07 11.50
CA TRP A 204 -6.22 1.16 10.04
C TRP A 204 -5.65 2.51 9.54
N LEU A 205 -6.07 3.60 10.17
CA LEU A 205 -5.53 4.94 9.88
C LEU A 205 -4.01 4.93 10.01
N ARG A 206 -3.47 4.32 11.07
CA ARG A 206 -2.03 4.20 11.26
C ARG A 206 -1.33 3.45 10.12
N TRP A 207 -1.89 2.34 9.63
CA TRP A 207 -1.32 1.63 8.49
C TRP A 207 -1.34 2.44 7.20
N ILE A 208 -2.43 3.19 6.95
CA ILE A 208 -2.56 4.09 5.82
C ILE A 208 -1.50 5.19 5.88
N VAL A 209 -1.36 5.85 7.03
CA VAL A 209 -0.33 6.88 7.23
C VAL A 209 1.07 6.30 7.08
N ALA A 210 1.34 5.10 7.64
CA ALA A 210 2.63 4.41 7.45
C ALA A 210 2.97 4.17 5.97
N ALA A 211 1.97 3.71 5.21
CA ALA A 211 2.15 3.37 3.80
C ALA A 211 2.44 4.62 2.97
N MET A 212 1.78 5.73 3.28
CA MET A 212 1.86 6.97 2.53
C MET A 212 3.08 7.83 2.88
N THR A 213 3.49 7.91 4.15
CA THR A 213 4.58 8.81 4.56
C THR A 213 5.89 8.53 3.85
N GLY A 214 6.19 7.27 3.52
CA GLY A 214 7.37 6.89 2.74
C GLY A 214 7.32 7.25 1.26
N SER A 215 6.16 7.63 0.72
CA SER A 215 5.98 7.96 -0.70
C SER A 215 5.79 9.45 -0.98
N LEU A 216 5.64 10.28 0.06
CA LEU A 216 5.49 11.74 -0.09
C LEU A 216 6.75 12.34 -0.76
N GLN A 217 6.54 13.35 -1.61
CA GLN A 217 7.61 13.99 -2.38
C GLN A 217 7.68 15.50 -2.17
N GLY A 218 8.85 16.06 -2.48
CA GLY A 218 9.12 17.49 -2.42
C GLY A 218 9.53 18.01 -1.04
N PRO A 219 9.81 19.33 -0.93
CA PRO A 219 10.39 19.93 0.27
C PRO A 219 9.51 19.80 1.53
N SER A 220 8.18 19.70 1.37
CA SER A 220 7.23 19.59 2.49
C SER A 220 6.91 18.14 2.89
N ALA A 221 7.33 17.12 2.13
CA ALA A 221 6.98 15.72 2.37
C ALA A 221 7.20 15.29 3.82
N GLN A 222 8.35 15.68 4.35
CA GLN A 222 8.77 15.38 5.70
C GLN A 222 7.88 16.06 6.76
N SER A 223 7.56 17.35 6.57
CA SER A 223 6.69 18.09 7.48
C SER A 223 5.25 17.62 7.42
N ASP A 224 4.76 17.30 6.22
CA ASP A 224 3.41 16.83 5.98
C ASP A 224 3.19 15.44 6.57
N GLY A 225 4.15 14.53 6.36
CA GLY A 225 4.13 13.20 6.95
C GLY A 225 4.17 13.23 8.48
N TYR A 226 4.98 14.11 9.06
CA TYR A 226 5.02 14.30 10.51
C TYR A 226 3.71 14.90 11.06
N ALA A 227 3.16 15.93 10.41
CA ALA A 227 1.89 16.53 10.81
C ALA A 227 0.76 15.49 10.78
N LEU A 228 0.69 14.70 9.70
CA LEU A 228 -0.30 13.64 9.59
C LEU A 228 -0.10 12.54 10.63
N TRP A 229 1.14 12.13 10.91
CA TRP A 229 1.44 11.18 11.98
C TRP A 229 0.92 11.68 13.34
N ARG A 230 1.12 12.96 13.67
CA ARG A 230 0.60 13.54 14.93
C ARG A 230 -0.92 13.44 15.04
N GLU A 231 -1.64 13.47 13.92
CA GLU A 231 -3.10 13.29 13.92
C GLU A 231 -3.51 11.83 14.22
N THR A 232 -2.57 10.87 14.18
CA THR A 232 -2.82 9.43 14.42
C THR A 232 -2.39 8.91 15.79
N VAL A 233 -1.76 9.75 16.62
CA VAL A 233 -1.34 9.31 17.96
C VAL A 233 -2.56 9.09 18.85
N ALA A 234 -2.49 8.12 19.76
CA ALA A 234 -3.62 7.82 20.64
C ALA A 234 -3.90 8.91 21.69
N ASP A 235 -2.86 9.63 22.12
CA ASP A 235 -3.02 10.74 23.06
C ASP A 235 -2.19 11.96 22.61
N PRO A 236 -2.81 12.95 21.95
CA PRO A 236 -2.13 14.17 21.55
C PRO A 236 -1.58 14.99 22.73
N SER A 237 -2.06 14.78 23.96
CA SER A 237 -1.58 15.48 25.15
C SER A 237 -0.28 14.89 25.70
N ALA A 238 0.11 13.69 25.27
CA ALA A 238 1.38 13.05 25.64
C ALA A 238 2.62 13.67 24.97
N PHE A 239 2.44 14.68 24.11
CA PHE A 239 3.56 15.45 23.58
C PHE A 239 4.14 16.38 24.65
N GLY A 240 5.43 16.20 24.93
CA GLY A 240 6.23 17.24 25.55
C GLY A 240 6.63 18.33 24.55
N PRO A 241 7.58 19.21 24.90
CA PRO A 241 8.04 20.26 24.01
C PRO A 241 8.61 19.74 22.69
N VAL A 242 9.30 18.60 22.72
CA VAL A 242 10.00 18.04 21.54
C VAL A 242 9.70 16.56 21.32
N LEU A 243 9.68 15.74 22.38
CA LEU A 243 9.41 14.31 22.28
C LEU A 243 7.93 13.98 22.50
N TYR A 244 7.48 12.87 21.91
CA TYR A 244 6.22 12.23 22.23
C TYR A 244 6.42 11.20 23.33
N ASP A 245 5.49 11.14 24.29
CA ASP A 245 5.49 10.14 25.36
C ASP A 245 6.77 10.20 26.21
N GLU A 246 7.08 11.38 26.74
CA GLU A 246 8.26 11.59 27.60
C GLU A 246 8.27 10.68 28.82
N ARG A 247 7.09 10.32 29.34
CA ARG A 247 6.90 9.43 30.50
C ARG A 247 6.80 7.95 30.14
N LEU A 248 6.94 7.59 28.86
CA LEU A 248 6.95 6.20 28.38
C LEU A 248 5.65 5.42 28.69
N GLU A 249 4.54 6.12 28.94
CA GLU A 249 3.24 5.54 29.30
C GLU A 249 2.53 4.91 28.10
N MET A 250 2.85 5.40 26.90
CA MET A 250 2.30 4.94 25.61
C MET A 250 3.19 3.89 24.95
N PHE A 251 4.37 3.60 25.51
CA PHE A 251 5.29 2.59 24.99
C PHE A 251 4.62 1.22 24.83
N GLY A 252 4.76 0.63 23.65
CA GLY A 252 4.25 -0.71 23.35
C GLY A 252 2.72 -0.83 23.21
N ARG A 253 1.95 0.25 23.42
CA ARG A 253 0.48 0.24 23.20
C ARG A 253 0.09 0.11 21.72
N HIS A 254 1.03 0.41 20.81
CA HIS A 254 0.81 0.34 19.38
C HIS A 254 1.63 -0.76 18.74
N THR A 255 0.99 -1.54 17.86
CA THR A 255 1.60 -2.67 17.15
C THR A 255 2.65 -2.24 16.12
N ALA A 256 2.62 -0.98 15.65
CA ALA A 256 3.60 -0.42 14.74
C ALA A 256 3.78 1.09 15.01
N PRO A 257 4.90 1.51 15.62
CA PRO A 257 5.24 2.93 15.68
C PRO A 257 5.57 3.43 14.26
N LEU A 258 5.02 4.59 13.91
CA LEU A 258 5.03 5.11 12.54
C LEU A 258 6.16 6.10 12.28
N GLY A 259 6.70 6.70 13.34
CA GLY A 259 7.87 7.55 13.20
C GLY A 259 8.29 8.19 14.51
N GLY A 260 7.40 9.01 15.09
CA GLY A 260 7.71 9.80 16.26
C GLY A 260 7.41 9.13 17.61
N GLU A 261 6.85 7.91 17.63
CA GLU A 261 6.76 7.15 18.88
C GLU A 261 8.07 6.44 19.20
N TRP A 262 8.25 6.09 20.47
CA TRP A 262 9.29 5.17 20.89
C TRP A 262 9.20 3.83 20.15
N ARG A 263 10.32 3.44 19.52
CA ARG A 263 10.45 2.19 18.77
C ARG A 263 11.44 1.28 19.46
N ARG A 264 11.00 0.06 19.78
CA ARG A 264 11.91 -1.04 20.12
C ARG A 264 12.44 -1.67 18.84
N HIS A 265 13.75 -1.89 18.77
CA HIS A 265 14.37 -2.57 17.63
C HIS A 265 14.23 -4.10 17.77
N ALA A 266 13.93 -4.80 16.68
CA ALA A 266 13.65 -6.24 16.71
C ALA A 266 14.83 -7.09 17.23
N ASN A 267 16.05 -6.62 16.98
CA ASN A 267 17.30 -7.25 17.39
C ASN A 267 17.94 -6.54 18.59
N ALA A 268 17.15 -5.84 19.40
CA ALA A 268 17.65 -5.13 20.57
C ALA A 268 18.38 -6.09 21.54
N PRO A 269 19.57 -5.73 22.04
CA PRO A 269 20.29 -6.53 23.04
C PRO A 269 19.68 -6.46 24.44
N PHE A 270 18.70 -5.59 24.64
CA PHE A 270 17.91 -5.42 25.86
C PHE A 270 16.43 -5.58 25.55
N ALA A 271 15.71 -6.24 26.45
CA ALA A 271 14.26 -6.16 26.54
C ALA A 271 13.89 -4.79 27.10
N ALA A 272 12.71 -4.32 26.70
CA ALA A 272 12.12 -3.09 27.20
C ALA A 272 10.65 -3.40 27.51
N GLU A 273 10.30 -3.34 28.79
CA GLU A 273 8.99 -3.72 29.30
C GLU A 273 8.40 -2.57 30.11
N ARG A 274 7.16 -2.19 29.77
CA ARG A 274 6.48 -1.09 30.45
C ARG A 274 5.99 -1.57 31.82
N THR A 275 6.32 -0.81 32.86
CA THR A 275 5.84 -1.05 34.23
C THR A 275 5.04 0.16 34.72
N GLY A 276 4.51 0.11 35.94
CA GLY A 276 3.61 1.13 36.50
C GLY A 276 4.25 2.52 36.67
N GLY A 277 5.57 2.66 36.51
CA GLY A 277 6.27 3.94 36.61
C GLY A 277 7.42 4.07 35.61
N GLY A 278 7.21 3.61 34.38
CA GLY A 278 8.16 3.82 33.27
C GLY A 278 8.48 2.55 32.49
N LEU A 279 9.73 2.43 32.07
CA LEU A 279 10.24 1.37 31.21
C LEU A 279 11.42 0.66 31.86
N GLU A 280 11.26 -0.63 32.14
CA GLU A 280 12.33 -1.49 32.62
C GLU A 280 13.12 -2.09 31.46
N LEU A 281 14.44 -2.05 31.59
CA LEU A 281 15.40 -2.53 30.62
C LEU A 281 16.18 -3.70 31.20
N GLY A 282 15.95 -4.88 30.63
CA GLY A 282 16.61 -6.13 31.00
C GLY A 282 17.55 -6.60 29.91
N ARG A 283 18.80 -6.94 30.25
CA ARG A 283 19.76 -7.44 29.23
C ARG A 283 19.33 -8.82 28.74
N LEU A 284 19.15 -8.96 27.42
CA LEU A 284 18.84 -10.23 26.77
C LEU A 284 20.11 -10.97 26.31
N ARG A 285 21.11 -10.22 25.83
CA ARG A 285 22.34 -10.79 25.29
C ARG A 285 23.54 -9.86 25.41
N GLN A 286 24.74 -10.42 25.35
CA GLN A 286 26.00 -9.67 25.29
C GLN A 286 26.32 -9.27 23.85
N ALA A 287 25.49 -8.39 23.28
CA ALA A 287 25.72 -7.81 21.96
C ALA A 287 25.53 -6.29 22.02
N GLY A 288 26.20 -5.57 21.12
CA GLY A 288 25.92 -4.16 20.91
C GLY A 288 24.74 -3.97 19.95
N GLY A 289 24.14 -2.79 19.98
CA GLY A 289 23.08 -2.43 19.03
C GLY A 289 22.02 -1.51 19.63
N THR A 290 21.19 -0.95 18.76
CA THR A 290 20.09 -0.06 19.17
C THR A 290 19.03 -0.83 19.94
N VAL A 291 18.62 -0.29 21.08
CA VAL A 291 17.54 -0.79 21.93
C VAL A 291 16.26 -0.04 21.62
N LEU A 292 16.29 1.28 21.80
CA LEU A 292 15.17 2.18 21.58
C LEU A 292 15.56 3.29 20.61
N SER A 293 14.57 3.81 19.89
CA SER A 293 14.74 5.04 19.12
C SER A 293 13.45 5.86 19.09
N GLN A 294 13.57 7.18 19.10
CA GLN A 294 12.47 8.08 18.78
C GLN A 294 12.98 9.16 17.80
N MET A 295 12.28 9.35 16.68
CA MET A 295 12.52 10.48 15.80
C MET A 295 11.72 11.68 16.30
N PHE A 296 12.34 12.85 16.33
CA PHE A 296 11.67 14.07 16.76
C PHE A 296 11.95 15.23 15.81
N ARG A 297 11.12 16.27 15.87
CA ARG A 297 11.26 17.46 15.04
C ARG A 297 11.73 18.61 15.91
N ALA A 298 12.92 19.12 15.60
CA ALA A 298 13.55 20.22 16.29
C ALA A 298 14.29 21.09 15.26
N GLY A 299 14.25 22.40 15.44
CA GLY A 299 15.04 23.33 14.62
C GLY A 299 16.49 23.40 15.07
N PRO A 300 17.38 24.08 14.34
CA PRO A 300 18.71 24.38 14.84
C PRO A 300 18.67 25.18 16.13
N GLY A 301 19.56 24.87 17.07
CA GLY A 301 19.59 25.52 18.37
C GLY A 301 20.19 24.65 19.46
N SER A 302 20.20 25.17 20.68
CA SER A 302 20.65 24.48 21.88
C SER A 302 19.47 23.78 22.57
N TYR A 303 19.70 22.55 23.00
CA TYR A 303 18.71 21.70 23.65
C TYR A 303 19.32 21.01 24.86
N ARG A 304 18.45 20.56 25.77
CA ARG A 304 18.78 19.76 26.94
C ARG A 304 18.05 18.42 26.83
N LEU A 305 18.79 17.33 26.89
CA LEU A 305 18.26 15.98 27.10
C LEU A 305 18.23 15.74 28.61
N GLU A 306 17.07 15.41 29.16
CA GLU A 306 16.88 15.03 30.55
C GLU A 306 16.32 13.61 30.62
N VAL A 307 16.96 12.74 31.40
CA VAL A 307 16.54 11.36 31.60
C VAL A 307 16.49 11.07 33.09
N GLU A 308 15.32 10.67 33.56
CA GLU A 308 15.05 10.31 34.96
C GLU A 308 14.87 8.80 35.10
N GLY A 309 15.30 8.26 36.24
CA GLY A 309 15.11 6.87 36.62
C GLY A 309 16.31 6.30 37.37
N GLU A 310 16.50 4.99 37.26
CA GLU A 310 17.54 4.24 37.98
C GLU A 310 18.37 3.41 37.01
N ALA A 311 19.70 3.49 37.12
CA ALA A 311 20.60 2.75 36.24
C ALA A 311 21.68 2.02 37.05
N GLN A 312 21.69 0.69 36.99
CA GLN A 312 22.77 -0.14 37.55
C GLN A 312 23.70 -0.69 36.46
N THR A 313 23.57 -0.20 35.23
CA THR A 313 24.36 -0.65 34.09
C THR A 313 25.09 0.52 33.42
N SER A 314 26.33 0.28 33.02
CA SER A 314 27.11 1.16 32.16
C SER A 314 27.12 0.67 30.71
N ALA A 315 26.26 -0.29 30.37
CA ALA A 315 26.23 -0.92 29.05
C ALA A 315 25.35 -0.18 28.05
N LEU A 316 24.64 0.85 28.48
CA LEU A 316 23.71 1.61 27.67
C LEU A 316 24.23 3.03 27.51
N ARG A 317 24.00 3.60 26.33
CA ARG A 317 24.37 4.97 25.99
C ARG A 317 23.26 5.65 25.21
N TRP A 318 23.10 6.94 25.45
CA TRP A 318 22.27 7.80 24.61
C TRP A 318 23.11 8.36 23.47
N SER A 319 22.49 8.48 22.30
CA SER A 319 23.02 9.31 21.23
C SER A 319 21.91 10.00 20.44
N ILE A 320 22.25 11.12 19.81
CA ILE A 320 21.35 11.82 18.90
C ILE A 320 22.05 11.90 17.55
N ALA A 321 21.40 11.41 16.51
CA ALA A 321 21.92 11.45 15.15
C ALA A 321 20.95 12.18 14.22
N CYS A 322 21.49 12.97 13.30
CA CYS A 322 20.70 13.58 12.23
C CYS A 322 20.46 12.58 11.09
N ALA A 323 19.54 12.95 10.18
CA ALA A 323 19.39 12.26 8.90
C ALA A 323 20.76 12.10 8.20
N GLY A 324 21.03 10.91 7.66
CA GLY A 324 22.36 10.54 7.13
C GLY A 324 23.33 9.95 8.16
N GLY A 325 22.93 9.83 9.43
CA GLY A 325 23.69 9.10 10.47
C GLY A 325 24.78 9.91 11.17
N ARG A 326 24.90 11.22 10.89
CA ARG A 326 25.84 12.09 11.60
C ARG A 326 25.43 12.22 13.07
N ASN A 327 26.28 11.73 13.97
CA ASN A 327 26.10 11.85 15.40
C ASN A 327 26.38 13.30 15.84
N VAL A 328 25.48 13.89 16.63
CA VAL A 328 25.62 15.24 17.19
C VAL A 328 25.72 15.27 18.71
N PHE A 329 25.40 14.16 19.37
CA PHE A 329 25.48 14.03 20.83
C PHE A 329 25.62 12.57 21.23
N SER A 330 26.44 12.28 22.23
CA SER A 330 26.49 10.95 22.85
C SER A 330 26.91 11.07 24.31
N THR A 331 26.29 10.25 25.17
CA THR A 331 26.70 10.07 26.57
C THR A 331 26.58 8.61 26.97
N SER A 332 27.52 8.12 27.78
CA SER A 332 27.49 6.78 28.39
C SER A 332 26.72 6.74 29.71
N GLU A 333 26.30 7.89 30.22
CA GLU A 333 25.44 7.98 31.41
C GLU A 333 23.99 7.80 30.97
N LEU A 334 23.29 6.85 31.60
CA LEU A 334 21.92 6.50 31.22
C LEU A 334 20.88 7.48 31.80
N VAL A 335 21.14 8.02 32.99
CA VAL A 335 20.26 8.92 33.75
C VAL A 335 21.05 10.18 34.06
N GLY A 336 20.44 11.34 33.90
CA GLY A 336 21.10 12.64 34.02
C GLY A 336 20.53 13.70 33.09
N ALA A 337 21.22 14.83 32.99
CA ALA A 337 20.84 15.94 32.13
C ALA A 337 22.06 16.45 31.36
N TRP A 338 21.93 16.59 30.04
CA TRP A 338 23.04 16.98 29.16
C TRP A 338 22.57 17.98 28.10
N SER A 339 23.42 18.96 27.82
CA SER A 339 23.17 19.93 26.75
C SER A 339 23.78 19.46 25.44
N PHE A 340 23.10 19.75 24.33
CA PHE A 340 23.59 19.51 22.98
C PHE A 340 23.09 20.60 22.02
N ALA A 341 23.69 20.67 20.83
CA ALA A 341 23.29 21.61 19.79
C ALA A 341 22.91 20.88 18.50
N LEU A 342 21.79 21.28 17.90
CA LEU A 342 21.39 20.81 16.58
C LEU A 342 21.88 21.78 15.50
N PRO A 343 22.62 21.29 14.49
CA PRO A 343 23.07 22.13 13.38
C PRO A 343 21.92 22.43 12.40
N ARG A 344 22.11 23.44 11.54
CA ARG A 344 21.08 23.97 10.61
C ARG A 344 20.51 22.95 9.62
N ASP A 345 21.31 21.95 9.27
CA ASP A 345 20.96 20.87 8.35
C ASP A 345 20.31 19.65 9.04
N CYS A 346 20.05 19.71 10.35
CA CYS A 346 19.44 18.62 11.12
C CYS A 346 17.95 18.84 11.35
N SER A 347 17.10 18.48 10.38
CA SER A 347 15.64 18.66 10.49
C SER A 347 14.88 17.52 11.18
N GLN A 348 15.48 16.32 11.22
CA GLN A 348 14.94 15.11 11.85
C GLN A 348 16.01 14.37 12.63
N PRO A 349 16.37 14.88 13.81
CA PRO A 349 17.17 14.12 14.75
C PRO A 349 16.43 12.85 15.21
N ILE A 350 17.22 11.82 15.50
CA ILE A 350 16.77 10.56 16.09
C ILE A 350 17.50 10.42 17.41
N LEU A 351 16.75 10.38 18.51
CA LEU A 351 17.25 9.97 19.82
C LEU A 351 17.33 8.45 19.85
N LEU A 352 18.49 7.93 20.22
CA LEU A 352 18.83 6.51 20.23
C LEU A 352 19.30 6.11 21.61
N LEU A 353 18.72 5.04 22.15
CA LEU A 353 19.31 4.28 23.24
C LEU A 353 19.99 3.06 22.64
N ALA A 354 21.29 2.91 22.81
CA ALA A 354 22.05 1.79 22.28
C ALA A 354 22.82 1.08 23.39
N ALA A 355 23.03 -0.22 23.23
CA ALA A 355 23.95 -0.95 24.08
C ALA A 355 25.34 -1.00 23.46
N ASP A 356 26.35 -0.84 24.31
CA ASP A 356 27.73 -1.13 23.99
C ASP A 356 27.95 -2.66 23.98
N GLY A 357 28.90 -3.09 23.17
CA GLY A 357 29.20 -4.51 22.94
C GLY A 357 29.86 -5.22 24.13
N LYS A 358 30.85 -6.07 23.85
CA LYS A 358 31.54 -6.84 24.88
C LYS A 358 32.29 -5.92 25.85
N GLY A 359 32.19 -6.21 27.16
CA GLY A 359 32.97 -5.54 28.22
C GLY A 359 32.15 -4.76 29.24
N ALA A 360 30.90 -4.39 28.93
CA ALA A 360 30.08 -3.63 29.86
C ALA A 360 29.37 -4.52 30.90
N ARG A 361 29.37 -4.09 32.17
CA ARG A 361 28.68 -4.77 33.27
C ARG A 361 27.16 -4.72 33.03
N GLY A 362 26.55 -5.91 32.97
CA GLY A 362 25.11 -6.05 32.87
C GLY A 362 24.46 -5.73 34.22
N GLY A 363 23.43 -4.89 34.19
CA GLY A 363 22.56 -4.58 35.32
C GLY A 363 21.18 -4.20 34.77
N ALA A 364 20.18 -4.20 35.63
CA ALA A 364 18.87 -3.66 35.27
C ALA A 364 18.96 -2.12 35.17
N ALA A 365 18.10 -1.55 34.34
CA ALA A 365 17.83 -0.12 34.36
C ALA A 365 16.33 0.13 34.27
N ARG A 366 15.88 1.25 34.82
CA ARG A 366 14.52 1.73 34.73
C ARG A 366 14.56 3.19 34.29
N LEU A 367 13.83 3.50 33.23
CA LEU A 367 13.63 4.86 32.73
C LEU A 367 12.24 5.31 33.12
N GLU A 368 12.11 6.47 33.77
CA GLU A 368 10.82 7.02 34.21
C GLU A 368 10.39 8.18 33.31
N ARG A 369 11.34 9.03 32.90
CA ARG A 369 11.11 10.14 31.99
C ARG A 369 12.30 10.31 31.05
N VAL A 370 12.03 10.63 29.79
CA VAL A 370 13.01 11.05 28.78
C VAL A 370 12.46 12.26 28.06
N ALA A 371 13.06 13.42 28.29
CA ALA A 371 12.61 14.70 27.77
C ALA A 371 13.70 15.39 26.96
N VAL A 372 13.29 16.14 25.94
CA VAL A 372 14.16 17.05 25.20
C VAL A 372 13.52 18.43 25.21
N GLU A 373 14.26 19.42 25.70
CA GLU A 373 13.76 20.78 25.89
C GLU A 373 14.70 21.79 25.21
N PRO A 374 14.17 22.85 24.58
CA PRO A 374 15.01 23.95 24.10
C PRO A 374 15.65 24.68 25.30
N VAL A 375 16.93 25.04 25.17
CA VAL A 375 17.62 25.90 26.15
C VAL A 375 17.35 27.35 25.75
N SER A 376 16.59 28.07 26.58
CA SER A 376 16.21 29.47 26.40
C SER A 376 17.37 30.43 26.60
#